data_AF-A0A1T2GY26-F1
#
_entry.id   AF-A0A1T2GY26-F1
#
_cell.length_a   1.000
_cell.length_b   1.000
_cell.length_c   1.000
_cell.angle_alpha   90.00
_cell.angle_beta   90.00
_cell.angle_gamma   90.00
#
_symmetry.space_group_name_H-M   'P 1'
#
loop_
_entity.id
_entity.type
_entity.pdbx_description
1 polymer ?
#
loop_
_entity_poly.entity_id
_entity_poly.type
_entity_poly.pdbx_seq_one_letter_code
_entity_poly.pdbx_strand_id
1 'polypeptide(L)'
;MQKLIDLLAERLESVNEIMPWDMEEMMEADPDLLVLDVRERDEFDTMHVENSLNVPRGIVESACEWGYEETEPELVEARDRTVIVVCRSGYRSIMTSFNLQLLGFNKVYSLTTGLRGYNDYELPFVDLEEKPVDIKDADAFFVNKILPYQMEPDSE
;
A
#
# COMPACT_ATOMS: atom_id res chain seq x y z
N MET A 1 17.47 3.97 -21.25
CA MET A 1 17.23 3.62 -19.84
C MET A 1 15.74 3.73 -19.59
N GLN A 2 15.12 2.69 -19.05
CA GLN A 2 13.69 2.67 -18.74
C GLN A 2 13.41 3.63 -17.56
N LYS A 3 12.35 4.45 -17.64
CA LYS A 3 11.92 5.29 -16.51
C LYS A 3 11.06 4.46 -15.54
N LEU A 4 10.93 4.92 -14.30
CA LEU A 4 10.08 4.29 -13.29
C LEU A 4 8.63 4.12 -13.80
N ILE A 5 8.10 5.13 -14.49
CA ILE A 5 6.73 5.09 -15.00
C ILE A 5 6.52 4.00 -16.05
N ASP A 6 7.54 3.74 -16.88
CA ASP A 6 7.50 2.68 -17.89
C ASP A 6 7.49 1.31 -17.20
N LEU A 7 8.31 1.13 -16.16
CA LEU A 7 8.36 -0.11 -15.38
C LEU A 7 7.02 -0.39 -14.67
N LEU A 8 6.39 0.64 -14.10
CA LEU A 8 5.09 0.50 -13.44
C LEU A 8 4.01 0.15 -14.46
N ALA A 9 3.99 0.80 -15.63
CA ALA A 9 3.04 0.52 -16.69
C ALA A 9 3.09 -0.95 -17.14
N GLU A 10 4.29 -1.52 -17.29
CA GLU A 10 4.45 -2.95 -17.62
C GLU A 10 3.88 -3.88 -16.55
N ARG A 11 3.95 -3.51 -15.26
CA ARG A 11 3.42 -4.34 -14.16
C ARG A 11 1.91 -4.18 -13.99
N LEU A 12 1.38 -2.98 -14.28
CA LEU A 12 -0.05 -2.71 -14.28
C LEU A 12 -0.84 -3.60 -15.23
N GLU A 13 -0.24 -4.11 -16.31
CA GLU A 13 -0.89 -5.08 -17.19
C GLU A 13 -1.26 -6.41 -16.49
N SER A 14 -0.64 -6.71 -15.35
CA SER A 14 -0.84 -7.97 -14.60
C SER A 14 -1.45 -7.77 -13.21
N VAL A 15 -1.50 -6.53 -12.72
CA VAL A 15 -2.00 -6.21 -11.37
C VAL A 15 -3.42 -5.69 -11.46
N ASN A 16 -4.31 -6.20 -10.60
CA ASN A 16 -5.64 -5.62 -10.46
C ASN A 16 -5.52 -4.35 -9.62
N GLU A 17 -6.06 -3.25 -10.12
CA GLU A 17 -6.17 -2.01 -9.36
C GLU A 17 -7.62 -1.76 -8.96
N ILE A 18 -7.78 -1.15 -7.78
CA ILE A 18 -9.07 -0.67 -7.27
C ILE A 18 -8.92 0.78 -6.83
N MET A 19 -10.03 1.50 -6.80
CA MET A 19 -10.08 2.87 -6.29
C MET A 19 -10.40 2.89 -4.79
N PRO A 20 -10.17 4.03 -4.10
CA PRO A 20 -10.45 4.13 -2.67
C PRO A 20 -11.89 3.82 -2.26
N TRP A 21 -12.88 4.20 -3.07
CA TRP A 21 -14.29 3.87 -2.79
C TRP A 21 -14.58 2.37 -2.95
N ASP A 22 -13.94 1.69 -3.92
CA ASP A 22 -14.10 0.25 -4.09
C ASP A 22 -13.52 -0.50 -2.89
N MET A 23 -12.42 0.00 -2.31
CA MET A 23 -11.81 -0.57 -1.10
C MET A 23 -12.77 -0.53 0.09
N GLU A 24 -13.46 0.59 0.33
CA GLU A 24 -14.46 0.71 1.40
C GLU A 24 -15.59 -0.31 1.21
N GLU A 25 -16.17 -0.40 0.00
CA GLU A 25 -17.21 -1.38 -0.32
C GLU A 25 -16.73 -2.83 -0.11
N MET A 26 -15.49 -3.14 -0.49
CA MET A 26 -14.90 -4.46 -0.31
C MET A 26 -14.65 -4.79 1.16
N MET A 27 -14.21 -3.83 1.97
CA MET A 27 -14.00 -4.01 3.42
C MET A 27 -15.33 -4.24 4.14
N GLU A 28 -16.42 -3.56 3.74
CA GLU A 28 -17.75 -3.80 4.30
C GLU A 28 -18.31 -5.17 3.90
N ALA A 29 -18.03 -5.63 2.68
CA ALA A 29 -18.56 -6.88 2.14
C ALA A 29 -17.80 -8.14 2.63
N ASP A 30 -16.49 -8.03 2.88
CA ASP A 30 -15.61 -9.13 3.25
C ASP A 30 -14.81 -8.80 4.53
N PRO A 31 -15.33 -9.13 5.73
CA PRO A 31 -14.63 -8.89 6.99
C PRO A 31 -13.31 -9.67 7.16
N ASP A 32 -13.05 -10.67 6.31
CA ASP A 32 -11.80 -11.44 6.31
C ASP A 32 -10.76 -10.86 5.34
N LEU A 33 -11.09 -9.78 4.62
CA LEU A 33 -10.17 -9.07 3.75
C LEU A 33 -8.96 -8.56 4.53
N LEU A 34 -7.76 -8.73 3.97
CA LEU A 34 -6.53 -8.20 4.52
C LEU A 34 -6.14 -6.90 3.81
N VAL A 35 -6.02 -5.81 4.56
CA VAL A 35 -5.35 -4.59 4.09
C VAL A 35 -3.87 -4.71 4.44
N LEU A 36 -3.02 -4.84 3.43
CA LEU A 36 -1.57 -4.95 3.60
C LEU A 36 -0.90 -3.60 3.33
N ASP A 37 -0.43 -2.93 4.38
CA ASP A 37 0.31 -1.68 4.27
C ASP A 37 1.80 -1.93 4.09
N VAL A 38 2.33 -1.63 2.90
CA VAL A 38 3.74 -1.84 2.53
C VAL A 38 4.61 -0.61 2.69
N ARG A 39 4.11 0.42 3.38
CA ARG A 39 4.90 1.59 3.75
C ARG A 39 5.96 1.23 4.80
N GLU A 40 6.91 2.15 4.96
CA GLU A 40 7.86 2.05 6.06
C GLU A 40 7.15 2.20 7.40
N ARG A 41 7.74 1.64 8.45
CA ARG A 41 7.10 1.55 9.77
C ARG A 41 6.76 2.92 10.36
N ASP A 42 7.61 3.92 10.17
CA ASP A 42 7.36 5.28 10.63
C ASP A 42 6.17 5.94 9.93
N GLU A 43 5.95 5.66 8.64
CA GLU A 43 4.77 6.10 7.92
C GLU A 43 3.49 5.45 8.48
N PHE A 44 3.53 4.16 8.80
CA PHE A 44 2.41 3.40 9.36
C PHE A 44 2.10 3.82 10.82
N ASP A 45 3.13 3.94 11.63
CA ASP A 45 3.07 4.36 13.03
C ASP A 45 2.49 5.78 13.18
N THR A 46 2.66 6.64 12.16
CA THR A 46 2.05 7.98 12.14
C THR A 46 0.54 7.89 11.97
N MET A 47 0.10 7.10 11.00
CA MET A 47 -1.32 6.80 10.75
C MET A 47 -1.45 5.67 9.73
N HIS A 48 -2.52 4.90 9.82
CA HIS A 48 -2.82 3.79 8.91
C HIS A 48 -4.32 3.53 8.82
N VAL A 49 -4.71 2.63 7.91
CA VAL A 49 -6.10 2.17 7.79
C VAL A 49 -6.39 1.24 8.95
N GLU A 50 -7.54 1.38 9.60
CA GLU A 50 -7.94 0.55 10.73
C GLU A 50 -7.84 -0.95 10.40
N ASN A 51 -7.31 -1.75 11.32
CA ASN A 51 -7.07 -3.19 11.17
C ASN A 51 -6.14 -3.59 10.00
N SER A 52 -5.35 -2.67 9.45
CA SER A 52 -4.36 -3.02 8.42
C SER A 52 -3.09 -3.64 9.03
N LEU A 53 -2.47 -4.54 8.27
CA LEU A 53 -1.22 -5.20 8.63
C LEU A 53 -0.03 -4.48 7.98
N ASN A 54 0.93 -4.00 8.76
CA ASN A 54 2.15 -3.40 8.22
C ASN A 54 3.22 -4.46 7.91
N VAL A 55 3.57 -4.60 6.63
CA VAL A 55 4.75 -5.37 6.19
C VAL A 55 5.50 -4.53 5.17
N PRO A 56 6.58 -3.83 5.57
CA PRO A 56 7.32 -2.95 4.67
C PRO A 56 7.74 -3.64 3.38
N ARG A 57 7.67 -2.91 2.26
CA ARG A 57 7.98 -3.43 0.92
C ARG A 57 9.31 -4.18 0.83
N GLY A 58 10.31 -3.77 1.62
CA GLY A 58 11.66 -4.35 1.57
C GLY A 58 11.77 -5.78 2.10
N ILE A 59 10.78 -6.27 2.84
CA ILE A 59 10.80 -7.60 3.47
C ILE A 59 9.60 -8.48 3.08
N VAL A 60 8.70 -7.98 2.21
CA VAL A 60 7.40 -8.62 1.98
C VAL A 60 7.53 -10.03 1.41
N GLU A 61 8.52 -10.29 0.56
CA GLU A 61 8.72 -11.61 -0.05
C GLU A 61 9.22 -12.66 0.94
N SER A 62 10.02 -12.29 1.96
CA SER A 62 10.40 -13.22 3.02
C SER A 62 9.33 -13.31 4.10
N ALA A 63 8.62 -12.21 4.36
CA ALA A 63 7.55 -12.16 5.35
C ALA A 63 6.35 -13.04 4.98
N CYS A 64 6.03 -13.20 3.69
CA CYS A 64 4.92 -14.04 3.25
C CYS A 64 5.26 -15.54 3.12
N GLU A 65 6.44 -15.97 3.58
CA GLU A 65 6.87 -17.37 3.57
C GLU A 65 7.22 -17.88 4.97
N TRP A 66 7.02 -19.17 5.21
CA TRP A 66 7.43 -19.81 6.47
C TRP A 66 8.95 -20.03 6.50
N GLY A 67 9.55 -19.84 7.67
CA GLY A 67 10.96 -20.19 7.92
C GLY A 67 11.97 -19.06 7.71
N TYR A 68 11.49 -17.82 7.63
CA TYR A 68 12.30 -16.60 7.56
C TYR A 68 12.23 -15.84 8.89
N GLU A 69 13.21 -14.96 9.15
CA GLU A 69 13.19 -14.11 10.35
C GLU A 69 12.05 -13.10 10.31
N GLU A 70 11.70 -12.65 9.10
CA GLU A 70 10.64 -11.67 8.85
C GLU A 70 9.26 -12.30 8.69
N THR A 71 9.12 -13.63 8.82
CA THR A 71 7.85 -14.33 8.63
C THR A 71 6.72 -13.65 9.42
N GLU A 72 5.67 -13.24 8.71
CA GLU A 72 4.43 -12.72 9.27
C GLU A 72 3.31 -13.75 9.07
N PRO A 73 2.97 -14.55 10.10
CA PRO A 73 1.98 -15.60 10.01
C PRO A 73 0.66 -15.21 9.33
N GLU A 74 0.13 -14.02 9.62
CA GLU A 74 -1.14 -13.59 9.04
C GLU A 74 -1.03 -13.42 7.52
N LEU A 75 0.09 -12.87 7.04
CA LEU A 75 0.33 -12.71 5.61
C LEU A 75 0.56 -14.07 4.95
N VAL A 76 1.30 -14.99 5.58
CA VAL A 76 1.53 -16.35 5.03
C VAL A 76 0.20 -17.10 4.84
N GLU A 77 -0.73 -16.95 5.78
CA GLU A 77 -2.05 -17.59 5.75
C GLU A 77 -3.04 -16.90 4.81
N ALA A 78 -2.73 -15.70 4.31
CA ALA A 78 -3.62 -14.89 3.47
C ALA A 78 -3.59 -15.19 1.96
N ARG A 79 -2.96 -16.27 1.50
CA ARG A 79 -2.84 -16.58 0.05
C ARG A 79 -4.19 -16.69 -0.69
N ASP A 80 -5.23 -17.16 0.00
CA ASP A 80 -6.59 -17.30 -0.54
C ASP A 80 -7.56 -16.19 -0.11
N ARG A 81 -7.13 -15.34 0.84
CA ARG A 81 -7.86 -14.15 1.29
C ARG A 81 -7.81 -13.08 0.19
N THR A 82 -8.78 -12.17 0.22
CA THR A 82 -8.68 -10.93 -0.53
C THR A 82 -7.61 -10.06 0.12
N VAL A 83 -6.60 -9.63 -0.63
CA VAL A 83 -5.51 -8.77 -0.13
C VAL A 83 -5.51 -7.45 -0.90
N ILE A 84 -5.77 -6.35 -0.20
CA ILE A 84 -5.61 -4.99 -0.74
C ILE A 84 -4.27 -4.44 -0.27
N VAL A 85 -3.34 -4.26 -1.20
CA VAL A 85 -2.01 -3.70 -0.93
C VAL A 85 -2.08 -2.19 -1.03
N VAL A 86 -1.72 -1.51 0.06
CA VAL A 86 -1.70 -0.05 0.14
C VAL A 86 -0.28 0.46 0.35
N CYS A 87 0.01 1.63 -0.21
CA CYS A 87 1.22 2.37 0.12
C CYS A 87 0.94 3.87 0.09
N ARG A 88 1.96 4.74 0.18
CA ARG A 88 1.74 6.20 0.16
C ARG A 88 1.05 6.72 -1.11
N SER A 89 1.47 6.27 -2.30
CA SER A 89 1.08 6.89 -3.58
C SER A 89 0.80 5.91 -4.74
N GLY A 90 0.62 4.62 -4.46
CA GLY A 90 0.35 3.56 -5.45
C GLY A 90 1.57 2.86 -6.05
N TYR A 91 2.76 3.47 -6.06
CA TYR A 91 3.91 2.88 -6.76
C TYR A 91 4.52 1.63 -6.10
N ARG A 92 4.60 1.62 -4.76
CA ARG A 92 5.11 0.46 -4.03
C ARG A 92 4.11 -0.70 -4.07
N SER A 93 2.82 -0.40 -3.95
CA SER A 93 1.74 -1.39 -3.93
C SER A 93 1.62 -2.12 -5.27
N ILE A 94 1.81 -1.46 -6.41
CA ILE A 94 1.82 -2.14 -7.73
C ILE A 94 2.92 -3.22 -7.77
N MET A 95 4.15 -2.86 -7.39
CA MET A 95 5.28 -3.78 -7.42
C MET A 95 5.11 -4.94 -6.43
N THR A 96 4.64 -4.66 -5.22
CA THR A 96 4.38 -5.71 -4.23
C THR A 96 3.23 -6.61 -4.65
N SER A 97 2.14 -6.05 -5.19
CA SER A 97 0.99 -6.84 -5.65
C SER A 97 1.40 -7.84 -6.72
N PHE A 98 2.22 -7.40 -7.67
CA PHE A 98 2.80 -8.27 -8.69
C PHE A 98 3.63 -9.41 -8.08
N ASN A 99 4.49 -9.12 -7.10
CA ASN A 99 5.31 -10.14 -6.44
C ASN A 99 4.46 -11.13 -5.64
N LEU A 100 3.43 -10.66 -4.91
CA LEU A 100 2.52 -11.53 -4.18
C LEU A 100 1.75 -12.47 -5.12
N GLN A 101 1.29 -11.98 -6.28
CA GLN A 101 0.68 -12.83 -7.30
C GLN A 101 1.63 -13.93 -7.79
N LEU A 102 2.92 -13.61 -8.02
CA LEU A 102 3.94 -14.61 -8.38
C LEU A 102 4.18 -15.64 -7.26
N LEU A 103 4.00 -15.24 -6.00
CA LEU A 103 4.15 -16.07 -4.80
C LEU A 103 2.86 -16.81 -4.41
N GLY A 104 1.85 -16.80 -5.28
CA GLY A 104 0.66 -17.64 -5.15
C GLY A 104 -0.50 -17.00 -4.38
N PHE A 105 -0.49 -15.68 -4.19
CA PHE A 105 -1.67 -14.97 -3.69
C PHE A 105 -2.68 -14.78 -4.82
N ASN A 106 -3.89 -15.31 -4.62
CA ASN A 106 -4.88 -15.47 -5.70
C ASN A 106 -5.74 -14.22 -5.95
N LYS A 107 -5.92 -13.37 -4.93
CA LYS A 107 -6.82 -12.21 -4.97
C LYS A 107 -6.12 -10.96 -4.44
N VAL A 108 -5.16 -10.46 -5.20
CA VAL A 108 -4.38 -9.28 -4.83
C VAL A 108 -4.82 -8.07 -5.63
N TYR A 109 -5.03 -6.96 -4.93
CA TYR A 109 -5.41 -5.67 -5.50
C TYR A 109 -4.44 -4.59 -5.02
N SER A 110 -3.98 -3.72 -5.91
CA SER A 110 -3.26 -2.51 -5.55
C SER A 110 -4.24 -1.34 -5.41
N LEU A 111 -4.15 -0.59 -4.32
CA LEU A 111 -4.92 0.63 -4.18
C LEU A 111 -4.35 1.75 -5.07
N THR A 112 -5.16 2.17 -6.05
CA THR A 112 -4.83 3.26 -6.97
C THR A 112 -4.56 4.53 -6.18
N THR A 113 -3.53 5.30 -6.55
CA THR A 113 -3.07 6.51 -5.83
C THR A 113 -2.63 6.31 -4.37
N GLY A 114 -2.69 5.08 -3.84
CA GLY A 114 -2.35 4.76 -2.45
C GLY A 114 -3.18 5.54 -1.42
N LEU A 115 -2.64 5.62 -0.20
CA LEU A 115 -3.30 6.29 0.92
C LEU A 115 -3.41 7.81 0.75
N ARG A 116 -2.63 8.42 -0.15
CA ARG A 116 -2.86 9.80 -0.55
C ARG A 116 -4.24 9.96 -1.19
N GLY A 117 -4.61 9.09 -2.13
CA GLY A 117 -5.94 9.13 -2.72
C GLY A 117 -7.02 8.81 -1.69
N TYR A 118 -6.78 7.80 -0.84
CA TYR A 118 -7.66 7.47 0.28
C TYR A 118 -7.95 8.71 1.16
N ASN A 119 -6.92 9.49 1.48
CA ASN A 119 -7.04 10.77 2.17
C ASN A 119 -7.82 11.82 1.36
N ASP A 120 -7.57 11.92 0.05
CA ASP A 120 -8.28 12.88 -0.83
C ASP A 120 -9.80 12.59 -0.89
N TYR A 121 -10.23 11.35 -0.57
CA TYR A 121 -11.64 10.96 -0.40
C TYR A 121 -12.15 11.11 1.05
N GLU A 122 -11.37 11.70 1.95
CA GLU A 122 -11.69 11.90 3.37
C GLU A 122 -12.00 10.60 4.12
N LEU A 123 -11.44 9.47 3.66
CA LEU A 123 -11.61 8.18 4.32
C LEU A 123 -10.76 8.10 5.61
N PRO A 124 -11.23 7.38 6.65
CA PRO A 124 -10.68 7.49 8.00
C PRO A 124 -9.34 6.77 8.17
N PHE A 125 -8.42 7.43 8.88
CA PHE A 125 -7.20 6.81 9.42
C PHE A 125 -7.26 6.71 10.93
N VAL A 126 -6.46 5.78 11.46
CA VAL A 126 -6.19 5.62 12.88
C VAL A 126 -4.70 5.77 13.18
N ASP A 127 -4.37 6.16 14.42
CA ASP A 127 -3.01 6.15 14.95
C ASP A 127 -2.65 4.77 15.56
N LEU A 128 -1.44 4.65 16.13
CA LEU A 128 -0.97 3.42 16.80
C LEU A 128 -1.84 2.96 17.99
N GLU A 129 -2.66 3.85 18.54
CA GLU A 129 -3.58 3.52 19.64
C GLU A 129 -5.00 3.27 19.12
N GLU A 130 -5.17 3.05 17.81
CA GLU A 130 -6.43 2.87 17.09
C GLU A 130 -7.40 4.06 17.27
N LYS A 131 -6.86 5.28 17.44
CA LYS A 131 -7.66 6.49 17.57
C LYS A 131 -7.79 7.20 16.22
N PRO A 132 -8.99 7.72 15.88
CA PRO A 132 -9.17 8.48 14.65
C PRO A 132 -8.21 9.67 14.55
N VAL A 133 -7.58 9.81 13.39
CA VAL A 133 -6.67 10.93 13.06
C VAL A 133 -7.47 12.10 12.48
N ASP A 134 -7.12 13.34 12.85
CA ASP A 134 -7.74 14.53 12.28
C ASP A 134 -7.35 14.69 10.80
N ILE A 135 -8.32 14.98 9.94
CA ILE A 135 -8.11 15.12 8.50
C ILE A 135 -7.03 16.15 8.15
N LYS A 136 -6.86 17.21 8.95
CA LYS A 136 -5.83 18.23 8.71
C LYS A 136 -4.43 17.70 8.97
N ASP A 137 -4.29 16.80 9.95
CA ASP A 137 -3.02 16.16 10.25
C ASP A 137 -2.66 15.17 9.14
N ALA A 138 -3.64 14.43 8.63
CA ALA A 138 -3.49 13.53 7.50
C ALA A 138 -3.13 14.29 6.19
N ASP A 139 -3.84 15.39 5.89
CA ASP A 139 -3.54 16.28 4.77
C ASP A 139 -2.09 16.78 4.83
N ALA A 140 -1.66 17.26 6.01
CA ALA A 140 -0.30 17.78 6.21
C ALA A 140 0.78 16.73 5.96
N PHE A 141 0.50 15.46 6.25
CA PHE A 141 1.39 14.33 6.01
C PHE A 141 1.54 14.01 4.51
N PHE A 142 0.45 14.04 3.76
CA PHE A 142 0.45 13.69 2.33
C PHE A 142 0.88 14.83 1.39
N VAL A 143 1.12 16.04 1.90
CA VAL A 143 1.69 17.15 1.12
C VAL A 143 2.97 16.68 0.39
N ASN A 144 3.00 16.89 -0.93
CA ASN A 144 4.17 16.62 -1.73
C ASN A 144 5.24 17.70 -1.49
N LYS A 145 6.46 17.27 -1.14
CA LYS A 145 7.58 18.14 -0.77
C LYS A 145 8.77 17.87 -1.70
N ILE A 146 8.60 18.10 -3.01
CA ILE A 146 9.71 18.05 -3.97
C ILE A 146 10.55 19.30 -3.79
N LEU A 147 11.81 19.13 -3.40
CA LEU A 147 12.79 20.20 -3.23
C LEU A 147 13.46 20.53 -4.56
N PRO A 148 13.98 21.75 -4.75
CA PRO A 148 14.59 22.17 -6.02
C PRO A 148 15.70 21.22 -6.53
N TYR A 149 16.53 20.66 -5.65
CA TYR A 149 17.59 19.72 -6.04
C TYR A 149 17.06 18.35 -6.49
N GLN A 150 15.79 18.05 -6.24
CA GLN A 150 15.12 16.82 -6.66
C GLN A 150 14.38 16.96 -8.00
N MET A 151 14.26 18.19 -8.52
CA MET A 151 13.65 18.43 -9.83
C MET A 151 14.60 18.04 -10.96
N GLU A 152 14.05 17.77 -12.14
CA GLU A 152 14.89 17.59 -13.33
C GLU A 152 15.75 18.86 -13.51
N PRO A 153 17.07 18.73 -13.77
CA PRO A 153 17.90 19.88 -14.06
C PRO A 153 17.33 20.64 -15.25
N ASP A 154 17.35 21.97 -15.21
CA ASP A 154 17.02 22.79 -16.37
C ASP A 154 17.94 22.36 -17.53
N SER A 155 17.34 22.08 -18.69
CA SER A 155 18.10 21.78 -19.90
C SER A 155 18.85 23.04 -20.34
N GLU A 156 20.19 23.01 -20.29
CA GLU A 156 21.05 24.02 -20.93
C GLU A 156 20.84 24.07 -22.46
#